data_AF-A0A522E4Z0-F1
#
_entry.id   AF-A0A522E4Z0-F1
#
_cell.length_a   1.000
_cell.length_b   1.000
_cell.length_c   1.000
_cell.angle_alpha   90.00
_cell.angle_beta   90.00
_cell.angle_gamma   90.00
#
_symmetry.space_group_name_H-M   'P 1'
#
loop_
_entity.id
_entity.type
_entity.pdbx_description
1 polymer ?
#
loop_
_entity_poly.entity_id
_entity_poly.type
_entity_poly.pdbx_seq_one_letter_code
_entity_poly.pdbx_strand_id
1 'polypeptide(L)' 'EEAFQLMMQHAAERGANAIINMRYDANEVMGGVTEVLAYGTAVVAEKIN' A
#
# COMPACT_ATOMS: atom_id res chain seq x y z
N GLU A 1 7.88 7.71 -2.35
CA GLU A 1 6.57 7.89 -3.03
C GLU A 1 6.19 6.72 -3.94
N GLU A 2 7.13 6.20 -4.76
CA GLU A 2 6.89 5.11 -5.70
C GLU A 2 6.18 3.86 -5.11
N ALA A 3 6.65 3.33 -3.98
CA ALA A 3 6.02 2.17 -3.33
C ALA A 3 4.53 2.39 -2.98
N PHE A 4 4.17 3.61 -2.58
CA PHE A 4 2.78 3.96 -2.26
C PHE A 4 1.91 3.99 -3.52
N GLN A 5 2.42 4.56 -4.62
CA GLN A 5 1.72 4.58 -5.91
C GLN A 5 1.52 3.16 -6.46
N LEU A 6 2.54 2.30 -6.37
CA LEU A 6 2.44 0.88 -6.75
C LEU A 6 1.37 0.14 -5.94
N MET A 7 1.32 0.36 -4.63
CA MET A 7 0.28 -0.23 -3.77
C MET A 7 -1.13 0.23 -4.17
N MET A 8 -1.31 1.53 -4.45
CA MET A 8 -2.60 2.06 -4.90
C MET A 8 -3.01 1.49 -6.26
N GLN A 9 -2.08 1.39 -7.21
CA GLN A 9 -2.32 0.81 -8.52
C GLN A 9 -2.78 -0.64 -8.39
N HIS A 10 -2.08 -1.47 -7.60
CA HIS A 10 -2.49 -2.86 -7.35
C HIS A 10 -3.87 -2.98 -6.67
N ALA A 11 -4.24 -2.03 -5.80
CA ALA A 11 -5.56 -2.01 -5.19
C ALA A 11 -6.63 -1.66 -6.23
N ALA A 12 -6.38 -0.66 -7.08
CA ALA A 12 -7.29 -0.24 -8.15
C ALA A 12 -7.49 -1.34 -9.20
N GLU A 13 -6.44 -2.04 -9.62
CA GLU A 13 -6.50 -3.19 -10.54
C GLU A 13 -7.36 -4.34 -10.00
N ARG A 14 -7.50 -4.43 -8.66
CA ARG A 14 -8.35 -5.40 -7.98
C ARG A 14 -9.77 -4.89 -7.71
N GLY A 15 -10.11 -3.69 -8.21
CA GLY A 15 -11.44 -3.08 -8.04
C GLY A 15 -11.71 -2.50 -6.66
N ALA A 16 -10.69 -2.32 -5.82
CA ALA A 16 -10.86 -1.69 -4.51
C ALA A 16 -11.05 -0.17 -4.64
N ASN A 17 -11.84 0.40 -3.73
CA ASN A 17 -12.03 1.85 -3.60
C ASN A 17 -11.33 2.44 -2.37
N ALA A 18 -10.73 1.59 -1.53
CA ALA A 18 -10.00 1.99 -0.34
C ALA A 18 -8.93 0.96 0.04
N ILE A 19 -7.96 1.40 0.83
CA ILE A 19 -6.95 0.55 1.49
C ILE A 19 -7.05 0.82 2.99
N ILE A 20 -7.28 -0.24 3.77
CA ILE A 20 -7.34 -0.17 5.24
C ILE A 20 -6.09 -0.79 5.86
N ASN A 21 -5.77 -0.36 7.10
CA ASN A 21 -4.58 -0.78 7.83
C ASN A 21 -3.29 -0.60 7.00
N MET A 22 -3.18 0.56 6.33
CA MET A 22 -2.00 0.90 5.52
C MET A 22 -0.78 1.10 6.42
N ARG A 23 0.37 0.58 5.98
CA ARG A 23 1.67 0.73 6.60
C ARG A 23 2.67 1.15 5.53
N TYR A 24 3.57 2.04 5.92
CA TYR A 24 4.74 2.40 5.15
C TYR A 24 5.95 2.05 6.00
N ASP A 25 6.80 1.18 5.49
CA ASP A 25 7.98 0.69 6.20
C ASP A 25 9.24 0.91 5.35
N ALA A 26 10.35 1.20 6.01
CA ALA A 26 11.64 1.41 5.37
C ALA A 26 12.72 0.72 6.20
N ASN A 27 13.32 -0.32 5.64
CA ASN A 27 14.33 -1.13 6.31
C ASN A 27 15.63 -1.14 5.52
N GLU A 28 16.76 -1.12 6.23
CA GLU A 28 18.06 -1.39 5.59
C GLU A 28 18.22 -2.90 5.43
N VAL A 29 18.44 -3.34 4.19
CA VAL A 29 18.55 -4.76 3.87
C VAL A 29 20.01 -5.19 3.80
N MET A 30 20.84 -4.56 2.94
CA MET A 30 22.29 -4.76 2.89
C MET A 30 22.98 -3.60 2.15
N GLY A 31 24.24 -3.30 2.51
CA GLY A 31 25.14 -2.46 1.70
C GLY A 31 24.67 -1.02 1.48
N GLY A 32 23.91 -0.44 2.42
CA GLY A 32 23.38 0.92 2.30
C GLY A 32 22.16 1.04 1.37
N VAL A 33 21.57 -0.08 0.95
CA VAL A 33 20.30 -0.10 0.22
C VAL A 33 19.15 -0.10 1.22
N THR A 34 18.29 0.92 1.13
CA THR A 34 17.03 1.00 1.87
C THR A 34 15.91 0.39 1.03
N GLU A 35 15.30 -0.68 1.53
CA GLU A 35 14.05 -1.19 0.99
C GLU A 35 12.90 -0.35 1.54
N VAL A 36 11.96 0.00 0.67
CA VAL A 36 10.79 0.81 1.03
C VAL A 36 9.54 0.07 0.60
N LEU A 37 8.67 -0.22 1.57
CA LEU A 37 7.45 -1.01 1.38
C LEU A 37 6.23 -0.16 1.73
N ALA A 38 5.18 -0.28 0.91
CA ALA A 38 3.84 0.20 1.23
C ALA A 38 2.86 -0.95 1.08
N TYR A 39 2.10 -1.24 2.13
CA TYR A 39 1.16 -2.37 2.13
C TYR A 39 -0.08 -2.08 3.00
N GLY A 40 -1.15 -2.82 2.74
CA GLY A 40 -2.42 -2.71 3.43
C GLY A 40 -3.44 -3.69 2.86
N THR A 41 -4.69 -3.61 3.30
CA THR A 41 -5.78 -4.45 2.80
C THR A 41 -6.65 -3.65 1.83
N ALA A 42 -6.70 -4.08 0.57
CA ALA A 42 -7.58 -3.51 -0.45
C ALA A 42 -9.03 -3.93 -0.17
N VAL A 43 -9.95 -2.96 -0.10
CA VAL A 43 -11.36 -3.19 0.22
C VAL A 43 -12.29 -2.37 -0.68
N VAL A 44 -13.54 -2.80 -0.77
CA VAL A 44 -14.65 -1.96 -1.24
C VAL A 44 -15.42 -1.51 0.00
N ALA A 45 -15.31 -0.23 0.34
CA ALA A 45 -16.02 0.39 1.44
C ALA A 45 -17.29 1.09 0.94
N GLU A 46 -18.35 0.99 1.75
CA GLU A 46 -19.62 1.69 1.56
C GLU A 46 -19.99 2.48 2.82
N LYS A 47 -20.79 3.53 2.66
CA LYS A 47 -21.27 4.33 3.78
C LYS A 47 -22.32 3.53 4.56
N ILE A 48 -22.21 3.54 5.89
CA ILE A 48 -23.27 3.00 6.75
C ILE A 48 -24.42 4.02 6.84
N ASN A 49 -25.64 3.53 6.65
CA ASN A 49 -26.88 4.32 6.68
C ASN A 49 -27.23 4.82 8.08
#